data_AF-A5ZNA5-F1
#
_entry.id   AF-A5ZNA5-F1
#
_cell.length_a   1.000
_cell.length_b   1.000
_cell.length_c   1.000
_cell.angle_alpha   90.00
_cell.angle_beta   90.00
_cell.angle_gamma   90.00
#
_symmetry.space_group_name_H-M   'P 1'
#
loop_
_entity.id
_entity.type
_entity.pdbx_description
1 polymer ?
#
loop_
_entity_poly.entity_id
_entity_poly.type
_entity_poly.pdbx_seq_one_letter_code
_entity_poly.pdbx_strand_id
1 'polypeptide(L)'
;MGTGNALRATETFTLIQLEEERQKLKKKELLKSMLTDSEFSIKGQCAINLMMTKLDIINTFLLMKYKRNFIQMKTWRLKSYDSVCKKMQKKGLELNFDLALEKINDLIGVRAVCAYVDDIYKVADLIEKQQDIHILKIKDYVQQPKKSGYQSLHLILEIAIPFQKENQWIKLELQLRTAAMDYWANLDHQLRYKRGQKQAAVINEELQQCASVITQLDQKMLDIRKKIDKI
;
A
#
# COMPACT_ATOMS: atom_id res chain seq x y z
N MET A 1 -24.95 50.32 -30.38
CA MET A 1 -24.26 50.26 -29.07
C MET A 1 -24.38 48.85 -28.47
N GLY A 2 -23.63 47.85 -28.95
CA GLY A 2 -23.82 46.46 -28.49
C GLY A 2 -22.57 45.56 -28.48
N THR A 3 -21.43 46.01 -28.99
CA THR A 3 -20.24 45.16 -29.16
C THR A 3 -19.27 45.18 -27.98
N GLY A 4 -19.32 46.20 -27.12
CA GLY A 4 -18.38 46.35 -25.99
C GLY A 4 -18.64 45.46 -24.78
N ASN A 5 -19.87 44.93 -24.61
CA ASN A 5 -20.24 44.15 -23.43
C ASN A 5 -19.89 42.66 -23.55
N ALA A 6 -19.90 42.10 -24.78
CA ALA A 6 -19.56 40.71 -25.04
C ALA A 6 -18.05 40.44 -24.91
N LEU A 7 -17.19 41.37 -25.37
CA LEU A 7 -15.73 41.27 -25.25
C LEU A 7 -15.26 41.28 -23.79
N ARG A 8 -15.78 42.20 -22.95
CA ARG A 8 -15.45 42.26 -21.52
C ARG A 8 -15.90 41.03 -20.74
N ALA A 9 -17.09 40.49 -21.04
CA ALA A 9 -17.58 39.26 -20.42
C ALA A 9 -16.71 38.05 -20.78
N THR A 10 -16.23 38.00 -22.03
CA THR A 10 -15.32 36.94 -22.51
C THR A 10 -13.96 37.06 -21.83
N GLU A 11 -13.34 38.25 -21.77
CA GLU A 11 -12.07 38.50 -21.08
C GLU A 11 -12.12 38.18 -19.58
N THR A 12 -13.22 38.55 -18.90
CA THR A 12 -13.41 38.25 -17.47
C THR A 12 -13.54 36.74 -17.24
N PHE A 13 -14.24 36.03 -18.13
CA PHE A 13 -14.35 34.57 -18.09
C PHE A 13 -12.99 33.88 -18.31
N THR A 14 -12.18 34.35 -19.27
CA THR A 14 -10.84 33.82 -19.51
C THR A 14 -9.90 34.06 -18.32
N LEU A 15 -9.98 35.24 -17.68
CA LEU A 15 -9.17 35.56 -16.50
C LEU A 15 -9.53 34.67 -15.30
N ILE A 16 -10.82 34.41 -15.07
CA ILE A 16 -11.27 33.48 -14.01
C ILE A 16 -10.74 32.07 -14.29
N GLN A 17 -10.85 31.58 -15.53
CA GLN A 17 -10.31 30.27 -15.91
C GLN A 17 -8.79 30.18 -15.71
N LEU A 18 -8.04 31.22 -16.07
CA LEU A 18 -6.59 31.30 -15.87
C LEU A 18 -6.21 31.32 -14.38
N GLU A 19 -6.96 32.03 -13.54
CA GLU A 19 -6.75 32.04 -12.09
C GLU A 19 -7.04 30.68 -11.45
N GLU A 20 -8.11 30.00 -11.87
CA GLU A 20 -8.43 28.64 -11.44
C GLU A 20 -7.34 27.64 -11.83
N GLU A 21 -6.82 27.72 -13.06
CA GLU A 21 -5.71 26.88 -13.51
C GLU A 21 -4.44 27.15 -12.71
N ARG A 22 -4.13 28.43 -12.44
CA ARG A 22 -2.98 28.83 -11.63
C ARG A 22 -3.09 28.33 -10.19
N GLN A 23 -4.28 28.39 -9.59
CA GLN A 23 -4.53 27.84 -8.26
C GLN A 23 -4.38 26.31 -8.25
N LYS A 24 -4.90 25.62 -9.27
CA LYS A 24 -4.73 24.16 -9.42
C LYS A 24 -3.25 23.77 -9.55
N LEU A 25 -2.46 24.55 -10.30
CA LEU A 25 -1.02 24.31 -10.46
C LEU A 25 -0.28 24.49 -9.13
N LYS A 26 -0.56 25.57 -8.38
CA LYS A 26 0.02 25.80 -7.05
C LYS A 26 -0.31 24.69 -6.06
N LYS A 27 -1.56 24.21 -6.02
CA LYS A 27 -1.96 23.08 -5.15
C LYS A 27 -1.18 21.80 -5.49
N LYS A 28 -0.96 21.53 -6.78
CA LYS A 28 -0.17 20.38 -7.27
C LYS A 28 1.31 20.48 -6.85
N GLU A 29 1.92 21.64 -7.02
CA GLU A 29 3.31 21.88 -6.63
C GLU A 29 3.51 21.75 -5.11
N LEU A 30 2.59 22.30 -4.32
CA LEU A 30 2.60 22.17 -2.87
C LEU A 30 2.47 20.70 -2.45
N LEU A 31 1.50 19.97 -3.02
CA LEU A 31 1.34 18.54 -2.74
C LEU A 31 2.59 17.74 -3.10
N LYS A 32 3.24 18.05 -4.22
CA LYS A 32 4.49 17.40 -4.64
C LYS A 32 5.60 17.66 -3.63
N SER A 33 5.84 18.91 -3.29
CA SER A 33 6.86 19.30 -2.29
C SER A 33 6.62 18.63 -0.94
N MET A 34 5.37 18.61 -0.47
CA MET A 34 4.99 17.97 0.80
C MET A 34 5.15 16.44 0.78
N LEU A 35 5.13 15.79 -0.38
CA LEU A 35 5.31 14.33 -0.50
C LEU A 35 6.74 13.90 -0.82
N THR A 36 7.61 14.80 -1.31
CA THR A 36 8.98 14.46 -1.71
C THR A 36 10.02 14.97 -0.72
N ASP A 37 10.02 16.26 -0.41
CA ASP A 37 11.14 16.94 0.29
C ASP A 37 10.68 17.59 1.59
N SER A 38 9.81 16.91 2.32
CA SER A 38 9.23 17.45 3.56
C SER A 38 9.52 16.58 4.77
N GLU A 39 9.17 17.12 5.93
CA GLU A 39 9.13 16.41 7.20
C GLU A 39 8.32 15.09 7.12
N PHE A 40 7.32 15.00 6.24
CA PHE A 40 6.57 13.76 6.03
C PHE A 40 7.45 12.63 5.48
N SER A 41 8.32 12.91 4.49
CA SER A 41 9.22 11.89 3.93
C SER A 41 10.18 11.35 5.00
N ILE A 42 10.70 12.24 5.86
CA ILE A 42 11.59 11.89 6.96
C ILE A 42 10.86 11.03 7.99
N LYS A 43 9.69 11.48 8.47
CA LYS A 43 8.85 10.72 9.41
C LYS A 43 8.44 9.37 8.84
N GLY A 44 8.09 9.34 7.55
CA GLY A 44 7.76 8.13 6.82
C GLY A 44 8.93 7.15 6.77
N GLN A 45 10.15 7.63 6.53
CA GLN A 45 11.34 6.80 6.58
C GLN A 45 11.63 6.27 7.98
N CYS A 46 11.46 7.09 9.02
CA CYS A 46 11.58 6.65 10.41
C CYS A 46 10.57 5.53 10.74
N ALA A 47 9.29 5.71 10.34
CA ALA A 47 8.25 4.72 10.53
C ALA A 47 8.54 3.40 9.78
N ILE A 48 9.05 3.50 8.55
CA ILE A 48 9.49 2.33 7.76
C ILE A 48 10.61 1.60 8.49
N ASN A 49 11.66 2.31 8.92
CA ASN A 49 12.81 1.69 9.56
C ASN A 49 12.40 0.95 10.84
N LEU A 50 11.59 1.60 11.70
CA LEU A 50 11.06 0.98 12.91
C LEU A 50 10.20 -0.25 12.61
N MET A 51 9.32 -0.17 11.62
CA MET A 51 8.48 -1.30 11.20
C MET A 51 9.34 -2.47 10.69
N MET A 52 10.37 -2.19 9.87
CA MET A 52 11.29 -3.20 9.36
C MET A 52 12.09 -3.87 10.48
N THR A 53 12.58 -3.10 11.46
CA THR A 53 13.24 -3.62 12.66
C THR A 53 12.30 -4.49 13.50
N LYS A 54 11.05 -4.07 13.68
CA LYS A 54 10.04 -4.86 14.40
C LYS A 54 9.76 -6.19 13.72
N LEU A 55 9.67 -6.22 12.39
CA LEU A 55 9.55 -7.47 11.62
C LEU A 55 10.77 -8.38 11.83
N ASP A 56 11.98 -7.82 11.90
CA ASP A 56 13.19 -8.59 12.19
C ASP A 56 13.20 -9.16 13.60
N ILE A 57 12.79 -8.39 14.59
CA ILE A 57 12.66 -8.86 15.98
C ILE A 57 11.64 -10.01 16.05
N ILE A 58 10.48 -9.84 15.41
CA ILE A 58 9.46 -10.90 15.33
C ILE A 58 10.03 -12.15 14.66
N ASN A 59 10.71 -12.01 13.53
CA ASN A 59 11.26 -13.14 12.81
C ASN A 59 12.33 -13.87 13.63
N THR A 60 13.21 -13.14 14.33
CA THR A 60 14.21 -13.71 15.24
C THR A 60 13.54 -14.45 16.40
N PHE A 61 12.53 -13.87 17.04
CA PHE A 61 11.78 -14.53 18.11
C PHE A 61 11.13 -15.83 17.63
N LEU A 62 10.48 -15.79 16.47
CA LEU A 62 9.85 -16.97 15.87
C LEU A 62 10.89 -18.02 15.46
N LEU A 63 12.02 -17.62 14.91
CA LEU A 63 13.14 -18.50 14.59
C LEU A 63 13.68 -19.21 15.83
N MET A 64 13.87 -18.48 16.93
CA MET A 64 14.32 -19.09 18.19
C MET A 64 13.33 -20.14 18.72
N LYS A 65 12.03 -19.83 18.65
CA LYS A 65 10.95 -20.67 19.17
C LYS A 65 10.64 -21.90 18.31
N TYR A 66 10.64 -21.75 16.99
CA TYR A 66 10.20 -22.78 16.05
C TYR A 66 11.33 -23.36 15.19
N LYS A 67 12.57 -22.88 15.36
CA LYS A 67 13.77 -23.32 14.63
C LYS A 67 13.67 -23.20 13.11
N ARG A 68 12.82 -22.28 12.62
CA ARG A 68 12.67 -21.94 11.20
C ARG A 68 12.33 -20.47 10.99
N ASN A 69 12.65 -19.94 9.82
CA ASN A 69 12.30 -18.58 9.43
C ASN A 69 10.81 -18.46 9.07
N PHE A 70 10.18 -17.37 9.50
CA PHE A 70 8.79 -17.04 9.18
C PHE A 70 8.70 -15.98 8.08
N ILE A 71 9.60 -15.00 8.11
CA ILE A 71 9.72 -13.94 7.09
C ILE A 71 10.95 -14.23 6.24
N GLN A 72 10.74 -14.38 4.93
CA GLN A 72 11.79 -14.67 3.95
C GLN A 72 12.37 -13.40 3.32
N MET A 73 11.50 -12.42 3.05
CA MET A 73 11.88 -11.17 2.41
C MET A 73 11.01 -10.04 2.94
N LYS A 74 11.59 -8.85 3.05
CA LYS A 74 10.89 -7.63 3.43
C LYS A 74 11.28 -6.49 2.51
N THR A 75 10.30 -5.72 2.07
CA THR A 75 10.47 -4.57 1.17
C THR A 75 9.63 -3.40 1.68
N TRP A 76 9.96 -2.19 1.26
CA TRP A 76 9.22 -1.00 1.64
C TRP A 76 9.19 -0.02 0.48
N ARG A 77 8.29 0.96 0.56
CA ARG A 77 8.25 2.10 -0.35
C ARG A 77 7.54 3.28 0.27
N LEU A 78 7.96 4.47 -0.14
CA LEU A 78 7.15 5.69 -0.09
C LEU A 78 6.45 5.84 -1.44
N LYS A 79 5.15 6.15 -1.41
CA LYS A 79 4.35 6.27 -2.64
C LYS A 79 4.75 7.55 -3.39
N SER A 80 5.05 7.42 -4.68
CA SER A 80 5.39 8.58 -5.50
C SER A 80 4.21 9.54 -5.66
N TYR A 81 4.50 10.83 -5.80
CA TYR A 81 3.52 11.89 -6.06
C TYR A 81 2.53 11.52 -7.17
N ASP A 82 3.01 11.05 -8.32
CA ASP A 82 2.14 10.68 -9.45
C ASP A 82 1.16 9.55 -9.09
N SER A 83 1.63 8.58 -8.29
CA SER A 83 0.80 7.48 -7.82
C SER A 83 -0.23 7.94 -6.77
N VAL A 84 0.10 8.95 -5.96
CA VAL A 84 -0.84 9.58 -5.03
C VAL A 84 -1.92 10.31 -5.81
N CYS A 85 -1.54 11.19 -6.75
CA CYS A 85 -2.46 11.94 -7.60
C CYS A 85 -3.45 11.03 -8.35
N LYS A 86 -2.94 9.98 -9.01
CA LYS A 86 -3.80 8.98 -9.69
C LYS A 86 -4.80 8.32 -8.73
N LYS A 87 -4.38 8.03 -7.50
CA LYS A 87 -5.22 7.37 -6.50
C LYS A 87 -6.27 8.32 -5.91
N MET A 88 -5.92 9.59 -5.70
CA MET A 88 -6.85 10.63 -5.26
C MET A 88 -7.91 10.89 -6.33
N GLN A 89 -7.51 11.06 -7.59
CA GLN A 89 -8.43 11.23 -8.72
C GLN A 89 -9.38 10.04 -8.89
N LYS A 90 -8.87 8.80 -8.80
CA LYS A 90 -9.70 7.59 -8.85
C LYS A 90 -10.74 7.54 -7.72
N LYS A 91 -10.47 8.19 -6.59
CA LYS A 91 -11.39 8.31 -5.46
C LYS A 91 -12.27 9.57 -5.52
N GLY A 92 -12.13 10.41 -6.54
CA GLY A 92 -12.84 11.69 -6.63
C GLY A 92 -12.40 12.72 -5.57
N LEU A 93 -11.18 12.60 -5.04
CA LEU A 93 -10.65 13.49 -4.01
C LEU A 93 -9.92 14.68 -4.63
N GLU A 94 -10.04 15.84 -3.99
CA GLU A 94 -9.22 17.01 -4.34
C GLU A 94 -7.74 16.76 -4.07
N LEU A 95 -6.86 17.36 -4.88
CA LEU A 95 -5.42 17.29 -4.68
C LEU A 95 -4.99 18.20 -3.52
N ASN A 96 -5.06 17.64 -2.31
CA ASN A 96 -4.71 18.28 -1.05
C ASN A 96 -3.89 17.29 -0.19
N PHE A 97 -2.87 17.79 0.50
CA PHE A 97 -1.96 16.96 1.29
C PHE A 97 -2.62 16.35 2.53
N ASP A 98 -3.38 17.11 3.31
CA ASP A 98 -4.09 16.63 4.50
C ASP A 98 -5.12 15.56 4.11
N LEU A 99 -5.84 15.78 3.01
CA LEU A 99 -6.79 14.80 2.47
C LEU A 99 -6.08 13.54 1.97
N ALA A 100 -4.87 13.67 1.41
CA ALA A 100 -4.05 12.53 1.04
C ALA A 100 -3.63 11.74 2.29
N LEU A 101 -3.11 12.41 3.31
CA LEU A 101 -2.73 11.82 4.60
C LEU A 101 -3.91 11.07 5.23
N GLU A 102 -5.11 11.66 5.21
CA GLU A 102 -6.29 11.06 5.82
C GLU A 102 -6.83 9.87 5.00
N LYS A 103 -7.02 10.03 3.69
CA LYS A 103 -7.77 9.08 2.87
C LYS A 103 -6.92 8.07 2.10
N ILE A 104 -5.61 8.27 2.00
CA ILE A 104 -4.68 7.37 1.30
C ILE A 104 -3.88 6.58 2.34
N ASN A 105 -4.24 5.30 2.49
CA ASN A 105 -3.68 4.47 3.56
C ASN A 105 -2.30 3.88 3.22
N ASP A 106 -1.90 3.88 1.95
CA ASP A 106 -0.67 3.28 1.44
C ASP A 106 0.35 4.33 0.96
N LEU A 107 0.37 5.50 1.59
CA LEU A 107 1.43 6.50 1.34
C LEU A 107 2.79 5.94 1.79
N ILE A 108 2.79 5.29 2.94
CA ILE A 108 3.92 4.51 3.47
C ILE A 108 3.52 3.04 3.38
N GLY A 109 4.30 2.25 2.66
CA GLY A 109 4.00 0.83 2.44
C GLY A 109 5.17 -0.04 2.87
N VAL A 110 4.89 -1.04 3.71
CA VAL A 110 5.83 -2.10 4.07
C VAL A 110 5.23 -3.43 3.61
N ARG A 111 6.08 -4.34 3.13
CA ARG A 111 5.68 -5.69 2.74
C ARG A 111 6.61 -6.71 3.37
N ALA A 112 6.02 -7.76 3.93
CA ALA A 112 6.75 -8.95 4.35
C ALA A 112 6.21 -10.17 3.60
N VAL A 113 7.13 -10.96 3.04
CA VAL A 113 6.87 -12.24 2.40
C VAL A 113 7.19 -13.32 3.42
N CYS A 114 6.16 -14.03 3.85
CA CYS A 114 6.19 -15.12 4.80
C CYS A 114 6.38 -16.47 4.08
N ALA A 115 6.94 -17.44 4.79
CA ALA A 115 7.20 -18.76 4.24
C ALA A 115 5.91 -19.55 3.95
N TYR A 116 4.90 -19.43 4.81
CA TYR A 116 3.63 -20.13 4.68
C TYR A 116 2.43 -19.24 5.00
N VAL A 117 1.24 -19.71 4.62
CA VAL A 117 -0.02 -18.96 4.82
C VAL A 117 -0.33 -18.75 6.30
N ASP A 118 -0.08 -19.72 7.17
CA ASP A 118 -0.32 -19.55 8.61
C ASP A 118 0.72 -18.66 9.30
N ASP A 119 1.92 -18.56 8.75
CA ASP A 119 2.95 -17.64 9.23
C ASP A 119 2.53 -16.17 9.04
N ILE A 120 1.75 -15.85 8.00
CA ILE A 120 1.18 -14.51 7.78
C ILE A 120 0.40 -14.08 9.02
N TYR A 121 -0.50 -14.94 9.50
CA TYR A 121 -1.33 -14.64 10.67
C TYR A 121 -0.49 -14.63 11.93
N LYS A 122 0.50 -15.52 12.05
CA LYS A 122 1.38 -15.53 13.23
C LYS A 122 2.18 -14.23 13.37
N VAL A 123 2.65 -13.67 12.26
CA VAL A 123 3.33 -12.37 12.23
C VAL A 123 2.35 -11.24 12.53
N ALA A 124 1.14 -11.26 11.95
CA ALA A 124 0.10 -10.26 12.21
C ALA A 124 -0.28 -10.21 13.70
N ASP A 125 -0.51 -11.36 14.33
CA ASP A 125 -0.84 -11.48 15.76
C ASP A 125 0.24 -10.87 16.67
N LEU A 126 1.51 -11.01 16.30
CA LEU A 126 2.63 -10.46 17.08
C LEU A 126 2.80 -8.96 16.86
N ILE A 127 2.42 -8.45 15.69
CA ILE A 127 2.36 -7.00 15.42
C ILE A 127 1.24 -6.34 16.22
N GLU A 128 0.05 -6.93 16.24
CA GLU A 128 -1.12 -6.38 16.94
C GLU A 128 -0.90 -6.27 18.46
N LYS A 129 -0.05 -7.11 19.04
CA LYS A 129 0.24 -7.12 20.48
C LYS A 129 1.24 -6.05 20.94
N GLN A 130 1.81 -5.27 20.03
CA GLN A 130 2.81 -4.25 20.39
C GLN A 130 2.13 -2.96 20.83
N GLN A 131 2.58 -2.41 21.96
CA GLN A 131 1.97 -1.21 22.57
C GLN A 131 2.12 0.06 21.74
N ASP A 132 3.15 0.11 20.89
CA ASP A 132 3.46 1.23 20.00
C ASP A 132 2.90 1.05 18.58
N ILE A 133 1.92 0.15 18.42
CA ILE A 133 1.18 -0.08 17.18
C ILE A 133 -0.33 -0.02 17.43
N HIS A 134 -1.05 0.73 16.61
CA HIS A 134 -2.50 0.72 16.56
C HIS A 134 -3.00 0.15 15.23
N ILE A 135 -3.75 -0.95 15.26
CA ILE A 135 -4.40 -1.47 14.05
C ILE A 135 -5.67 -0.66 13.77
N LEU A 136 -5.65 0.13 12.69
CA LEU A 136 -6.81 0.92 12.26
C LEU A 136 -7.81 0.09 11.46
N LYS A 137 -7.29 -0.82 10.59
CA LYS A 137 -8.13 -1.65 9.73
C LYS A 137 -7.39 -2.86 9.20
N ILE A 138 -8.04 -4.01 9.23
CA ILE A 138 -7.58 -5.25 8.60
C ILE A 138 -8.38 -5.49 7.32
N LYS A 139 -7.69 -5.86 6.23
CA LYS A 139 -8.33 -6.38 5.00
C LYS A 139 -7.71 -7.72 4.66
N ASP A 140 -8.45 -8.79 4.92
CA ASP A 140 -8.00 -10.15 4.71
C ASP A 140 -8.37 -10.65 3.30
N TYR A 141 -7.51 -10.36 2.33
CA TYR A 141 -7.67 -10.91 0.98
C TYR A 141 -7.07 -12.31 0.84
N VAL A 142 -6.52 -12.89 1.90
CA VAL A 142 -6.12 -14.30 1.90
C VAL A 142 -7.38 -15.16 2.05
N GLN A 143 -8.21 -14.85 3.06
CA GLN A 143 -9.50 -15.52 3.27
C GLN A 143 -10.55 -15.11 2.24
N GLN A 144 -10.60 -13.83 1.88
CA GLN A 144 -11.57 -13.29 0.92
C GLN A 144 -10.85 -12.62 -0.26
N PRO A 145 -10.29 -13.42 -1.20
CA PRO A 145 -9.59 -12.89 -2.36
C PRO A 145 -10.45 -11.92 -3.16
N LYS A 146 -9.83 -10.93 -3.81
CA LYS A 146 -10.57 -10.06 -4.72
C LYS A 146 -11.07 -10.87 -5.93
N LYS A 147 -12.07 -10.35 -6.63
CA LYS A 147 -12.56 -10.90 -7.91
C LYS A 147 -11.44 -11.16 -8.93
N SER A 148 -10.34 -10.41 -8.87
CA SER A 148 -9.19 -10.61 -9.75
C SER A 148 -8.30 -11.80 -9.39
N GLY A 149 -8.53 -12.49 -8.27
CA GLY A 149 -7.61 -13.49 -7.71
C GLY A 149 -6.54 -12.92 -6.78
N TYR A 150 -6.54 -11.61 -6.52
CA TYR A 150 -5.53 -10.98 -5.66
C TYR A 150 -5.65 -11.43 -4.20
N GLN A 151 -4.53 -11.86 -3.61
CA GLN A 151 -4.41 -12.33 -2.23
C GLN A 151 -3.29 -11.61 -1.47
N SER A 152 -3.57 -11.20 -0.23
CA SER A 152 -2.64 -10.60 0.73
C SER A 152 -3.41 -10.22 2.01
N LEU A 153 -2.78 -10.29 3.17
CA LEU A 153 -3.32 -9.70 4.39
C LEU A 153 -2.82 -8.26 4.50
N HIS A 154 -3.73 -7.29 4.55
CA HIS A 154 -3.39 -5.86 4.67
C HIS A 154 -3.73 -5.36 6.07
N LEU A 155 -2.72 -4.91 6.80
CA LEU A 155 -2.89 -4.20 8.07
C LEU A 155 -2.65 -2.72 7.80
N ILE A 156 -3.70 -1.91 7.94
CA ILE A 156 -3.57 -0.45 8.01
C ILE A 156 -3.41 -0.13 9.48
N LEU A 157 -2.27 0.46 9.83
CA LEU A 157 -1.88 0.68 11.21
C LEU A 157 -1.18 2.02 11.39
N GLU A 158 -1.06 2.46 12.64
CA GLU A 158 -0.19 3.55 13.04
C GLU A 158 0.94 3.00 13.91
N ILE A 159 2.15 3.50 13.70
CA ILE A 159 3.32 3.22 14.53
C ILE A 159 3.77 4.50 15.22
N ALA A 160 4.06 4.43 16.52
CA ALA A 160 4.65 5.54 17.24
C ALA A 160 6.15 5.64 16.88
N ILE A 161 6.57 6.82 16.41
CA ILE A 161 7.97 7.14 16.17
C ILE A 161 8.45 8.16 17.20
N PRO A 162 9.63 8.01 17.79
CA PRO A 162 10.26 9.09 18.54
C PRO A 162 10.69 10.15 17.52
N PHE A 163 10.14 11.36 17.63
CA PHE A 163 10.50 12.47 16.75
C PHE A 163 10.66 13.75 17.57
N GLN A 164 11.89 14.27 17.60
CA GLN A 164 12.28 15.38 18.46
C GLN A 164 12.00 15.08 19.95
N LYS A 165 11.08 15.80 20.59
CA LYS A 165 10.75 15.67 22.02
C LYS A 165 9.48 14.87 22.29
N GLU A 166 8.81 14.38 21.26
CA GLU A 166 7.49 13.75 21.37
C GLU A 166 7.40 12.46 20.54
N ASN A 167 6.46 11.59 20.90
CA ASN A 167 6.09 10.46 20.07
C ASN A 167 5.02 10.88 19.07
N GLN A 168 5.23 10.57 17.80
CA GLN A 168 4.27 10.85 16.74
C GLN A 168 3.75 9.57 16.11
N TRP A 169 2.43 9.50 15.91
CA TRP A 169 1.77 8.35 15.30
C TRP A 169 1.75 8.52 13.79
N ILE A 170 2.40 7.59 13.08
CA ILE A 170 2.52 7.62 11.63
C ILE A 170 1.78 6.44 11.03
N LYS A 171 0.83 6.73 10.14
CA LYS A 171 0.04 5.72 9.43
C LYS A 171 0.84 5.04 8.33
N LEU A 172 0.80 3.71 8.29
CA LEU A 172 1.38 2.89 7.23
C LEU A 172 0.49 1.68 6.89
N GLU A 173 0.69 1.13 5.69
CA GLU A 173 0.08 -0.14 5.27
C GLU A 173 1.15 -1.24 5.28
N LEU A 174 0.96 -2.25 6.12
CA LEU A 174 1.73 -3.49 6.11
C LEU A 174 0.99 -4.54 5.28
N GLN A 175 1.67 -5.09 4.27
CA GLN A 175 1.18 -6.17 3.44
C GLN A 175 1.92 -7.46 3.77
N LEU A 176 1.20 -8.48 4.23
CA LEU A 176 1.74 -9.81 4.49
C LEU A 176 1.26 -10.77 3.38
N ARG A 177 2.18 -11.59 2.87
CA ARG A 177 1.97 -12.48 1.71
C ARG A 177 2.84 -13.72 1.80
N THR A 178 2.51 -14.77 1.05
CA THR A 178 3.48 -15.83 0.71
C THR A 178 4.32 -15.43 -0.51
N ALA A 179 5.37 -16.19 -0.80
CA ALA A 179 6.17 -16.00 -2.01
C ALA A 179 5.33 -16.10 -3.29
N ALA A 180 4.41 -17.06 -3.34
CA ALA A 180 3.54 -17.26 -4.50
C ALA A 180 2.54 -16.11 -4.67
N MET A 181 1.92 -15.63 -3.58
CA MET A 181 1.06 -14.44 -3.59
C MET A 181 1.81 -13.19 -4.07
N ASP A 182 3.06 -12.99 -3.62
CA ASP A 182 3.84 -11.82 -4.04
C ASP A 182 4.20 -11.88 -5.52
N TYR A 183 4.63 -13.05 -6.02
CA TYR A 183 4.91 -13.26 -7.43
C TYR A 183 3.69 -12.93 -8.31
N TRP A 184 2.53 -13.51 -7.98
CA TRP A 184 1.28 -13.27 -8.70
C TRP A 184 0.90 -11.79 -8.72
N ALA A 185 0.97 -11.12 -7.56
CA ALA A 185 0.58 -9.73 -7.44
C ALA A 185 1.52 -8.79 -8.21
N ASN A 186 2.81 -9.10 -8.26
CA ASN A 186 3.78 -8.34 -9.06
C ASN A 186 3.51 -8.54 -10.56
N LEU A 187 3.20 -9.77 -10.99
CA LEU A 187 2.84 -10.07 -12.38
C LEU A 187 1.54 -9.36 -12.81
N ASP A 188 0.46 -9.46 -12.02
CA ASP A 188 -0.81 -8.78 -12.27
C ASP A 188 -0.60 -7.25 -12.40
N HIS A 189 0.19 -6.66 -11.52
CA HIS A 189 0.50 -5.23 -11.58
C HIS A 189 1.26 -4.83 -12.86
N GLN A 190 2.31 -5.59 -13.24
CA GLN A 190 3.07 -5.33 -14.46
C GLN A 190 2.21 -5.47 -15.72
N LEU A 191 1.38 -6.50 -15.78
CA LEU A 191 0.50 -6.76 -16.93
C LEU A 191 -0.59 -5.69 -17.06
N ARG A 192 -1.20 -5.25 -15.95
CA ARG A 192 -2.20 -4.16 -15.99
C ARG A 192 -1.63 -2.86 -16.54
N TYR A 193 -0.35 -2.57 -16.30
CA TYR A 193 0.29 -1.36 -16.79
C TYR A 193 0.46 -1.34 -18.32
N LYS A 194 0.62 -2.50 -18.96
CA LYS A 194 0.89 -2.61 -20.41
C LYS A 194 -0.35 -2.78 -21.30
N ARG A 195 -1.58 -2.79 -20.74
CA ARG A 195 -2.80 -3.23 -21.47
C ARG A 195 -3.56 -2.13 -22.20
N GLY A 196 -4.03 -2.46 -23.42
CA GLY A 196 -5.21 -1.89 -24.07
C GLY A 196 -6.50 -2.68 -23.74
N GLN A 197 -7.68 -2.11 -24.07
CA GLN A 197 -8.98 -2.60 -23.55
C GLN A 197 -9.40 -4.02 -23.98
N LYS A 198 -9.07 -4.49 -25.20
CA LYS A 198 -9.60 -5.76 -25.74
C LYS A 198 -8.89 -7.03 -25.22
N GLN A 199 -7.58 -6.99 -24.97
CA GLN A 199 -6.82 -8.14 -24.45
C GLN A 199 -6.98 -8.33 -22.93
N ALA A 200 -7.65 -7.41 -22.25
CA ALA A 200 -7.72 -7.40 -20.80
C ALA A 200 -8.59 -8.52 -20.22
N ALA A 201 -9.63 -8.98 -20.93
CA ALA A 201 -10.58 -9.97 -20.42
C ALA A 201 -9.97 -11.38 -20.34
N VAL A 202 -9.40 -11.88 -21.43
CA VAL A 202 -8.80 -13.23 -21.51
C VAL A 202 -7.67 -13.37 -20.50
N ILE A 203 -6.76 -12.39 -20.43
CA ILE A 203 -5.63 -12.45 -19.49
C ILE A 203 -6.11 -12.29 -18.03
N ASN A 204 -7.24 -11.61 -17.77
CA ASN A 204 -7.79 -11.59 -16.40
C ASN A 204 -8.27 -12.96 -15.96
N GLU A 205 -8.90 -13.72 -16.86
CA GLU A 205 -9.34 -15.09 -16.57
C GLU A 205 -8.15 -16.01 -16.32
N GLU A 206 -7.12 -15.96 -17.17
CA GLU A 206 -5.88 -16.71 -16.96
C GLU A 206 -5.19 -16.36 -15.63
N LEU A 207 -5.08 -15.07 -15.30
CA LEU A 207 -4.53 -14.65 -14.02
C LEU A 207 -5.36 -15.15 -12.84
N GLN A 208 -6.68 -15.17 -12.96
CA GLN A 208 -7.56 -15.71 -11.92
C GLN A 208 -7.36 -17.23 -11.74
N GLN A 209 -7.17 -17.97 -12.84
CA GLN A 209 -6.82 -19.39 -12.78
C GLN A 209 -5.46 -19.59 -12.10
N CYS A 210 -4.45 -18.80 -12.45
CA CYS A 210 -3.15 -18.83 -11.77
C CYS A 210 -3.26 -18.57 -10.26
N ALA A 211 -4.13 -17.64 -9.85
CA ALA A 211 -4.36 -17.38 -8.42
C ALA A 211 -4.94 -18.61 -7.69
N SER A 212 -5.85 -19.34 -8.34
CA SER A 212 -6.40 -20.58 -7.79
C SER A 212 -5.32 -21.66 -7.64
N VAL A 213 -4.45 -21.82 -8.64
CA VAL A 213 -3.32 -22.76 -8.58
C VAL A 213 -2.35 -22.39 -7.45
N ILE A 214 -2.07 -21.09 -7.27
CA ILE A 214 -1.22 -20.60 -6.19
C ILE A 214 -1.81 -20.90 -4.82
N THR A 215 -3.11 -20.70 -4.65
CA THR A 215 -3.80 -21.04 -3.39
C THR A 215 -3.65 -22.52 -3.06
N GLN A 216 -3.85 -23.39 -4.05
CA GLN A 216 -3.70 -24.84 -3.87
C GLN A 216 -2.25 -25.24 -3.57
N LEU A 217 -1.28 -24.62 -4.23
CA LEU A 217 0.13 -24.84 -3.99
C LEU A 217 0.51 -24.45 -2.57
N ASP A 218 0.15 -23.24 -2.14
CA ASP A 218 0.41 -22.73 -0.79
C ASP A 218 -0.19 -23.64 0.29
N GLN A 219 -1.43 -24.12 0.08
CA GLN A 219 -2.08 -25.04 0.99
C GLN A 219 -1.36 -26.39 1.05
N LYS A 220 -1.02 -26.97 -0.11
CA LYS A 220 -0.30 -28.25 -0.18
C LYS A 220 1.06 -28.18 0.50
N MET A 221 1.81 -27.09 0.29
CA MET A 221 3.10 -26.87 0.93
C MET A 221 2.96 -26.72 2.45
N LEU A 222 1.92 -26.02 2.91
CA LEU A 222 1.60 -25.92 4.34
C LEU A 222 1.27 -27.29 4.96
N ASP A 223 0.47 -28.10 4.28
CA ASP A 223 0.10 -29.43 4.77
C ASP A 223 1.31 -30.37 4.85
N ILE A 224 2.22 -30.30 3.87
CA ILE A 224 3.49 -31.05 3.91
C ILE A 224 4.32 -30.62 5.12
N ARG A 225 4.48 -29.30 5.35
CA ARG A 225 5.21 -28.79 6.52
C ARG A 225 4.61 -29.30 7.83
N LYS A 226 3.29 -29.22 7.98
CA LYS A 226 2.57 -29.72 9.17
C LYS A 226 2.71 -31.22 9.38
N LYS A 227 2.93 -32.01 8.32
CA LYS A 227 3.23 -33.44 8.44
C LYS A 227 4.65 -33.65 8.96
N ILE A 228 5.63 -32.90 8.44
CA ILE A 228 7.02 -32.96 8.89
C ILE A 228 7.15 -32.51 10.35
N ASP A 229 6.47 -31.45 10.76
CA ASP A 229 6.49 -30.93 12.14
C ASP A 229 5.93 -31.92 13.20
N LYS A 230 5.25 -33.00 12.76
CA LYS A 230 4.69 -34.05 13.63
C LYS A 230 5.56 -35.30 13.76
N ILE A 231 6.64 -35.38 12.98
CA ILE A 231 7.63 -36.46 13.01
C ILE A 231 8.69 -36.08 14.05
#